data_AF-A0A1G8VCJ2-F1
#
_entry.id   AF-A0A1G8VCJ2-F1
#
_cell.length_a   1.000
_cell.length_b   1.000
_cell.length_c   1.000
_cell.angle_alpha   90.00
_cell.angle_beta   90.00
_cell.angle_gamma   90.00
#
_symmetry.space_group_name_H-M   'P 1'
#
loop_
_entity.id
_entity.type
_entity.pdbx_description
1 polymer ?
#
loop_
_entity_poly.entity_id
_entity_poly.type
_entity_poly.pdbx_seq_one_letter_code
_entity_poly.pdbx_strand_id
1 'polypeptide(L)'
;MKTTPCRATLVMCGLCLPAATIAQDAADLAQELANPLAAIISVPFQLNYDDNLGLTNEGNRTTLNLQPIIPFALDNGATIITRTIIPYVWQEDVIPGTSQSGFGDVLASAWYSRTTETNLTWGVGPVVRFPTYSDVSSKTWAAGVTGIVLQQTGPWTFGMLANHLWDLENDPKTPTNASFVQPFVAYSTEGAWTYSLQSESTYDWQTESWSVPLNASVSKLAVIGGKPVNFQLGVGNWLESPEGGPEDWRFRLQVQFVFPKG
;
A
#
# COMPACT_ATOMS: atom_id res chain seq x y z
N MET A 1 -59.97 54.06 22.38
CA MET A 1 -58.84 53.53 21.58
C MET A 1 -57.88 52.81 22.50
N LYS A 2 -57.90 51.47 22.50
CA LYS A 2 -56.95 50.63 23.26
C LYS A 2 -56.28 49.69 22.25
N THR A 3 -54.95 49.78 22.17
CA THR A 3 -54.09 48.97 21.29
C THR A 3 -53.62 47.73 22.04
N THR A 4 -53.80 46.56 21.44
CA THR A 4 -53.28 45.26 21.92
C THR A 4 -52.09 44.86 21.02
N PRO A 5 -50.93 44.43 21.55
CA PRO A 5 -49.85 43.94 20.70
C PRO A 5 -49.99 42.42 20.48
N CYS A 6 -49.78 42.02 19.22
CA CYS A 6 -49.69 40.63 18.78
C CYS A 6 -48.28 40.10 19.08
N ARG A 7 -48.16 38.99 19.81
CA ARG A 7 -46.90 38.26 20.02
C ARG A 7 -46.81 37.13 18.99
N ALA A 8 -45.87 37.25 18.04
CA ALA A 8 -45.48 36.18 17.15
C ALA A 8 -44.40 35.33 17.84
N THR A 9 -44.70 34.05 18.06
CA THR A 9 -43.70 33.05 18.51
C THR A 9 -43.06 32.42 17.29
N LEU A 10 -41.76 32.68 17.08
CA LEU A 10 -40.96 32.05 16.04
C LEU A 10 -40.43 30.71 16.57
N VAL A 11 -40.93 29.59 16.04
CA VAL A 11 -40.33 28.27 16.28
C VAL A 11 -39.20 28.09 15.28
N MET A 12 -37.96 28.20 15.77
CA MET A 12 -36.76 27.93 14.99
C MET A 12 -36.46 26.43 15.06
N CYS A 13 -36.88 25.69 14.04
CA CYS A 13 -36.57 24.27 13.90
C CYS A 13 -35.11 24.14 13.45
N GLY A 14 -34.22 23.77 14.38
CA GLY A 14 -32.80 23.54 14.11
C GLY A 14 -32.60 22.31 13.22
N LEU A 15 -32.27 22.52 11.95
CA LEU A 15 -31.65 21.53 11.08
C LEU A 15 -30.17 21.41 11.44
N CYS A 16 -29.84 20.51 12.34
CA CYS A 16 -28.50 19.95 12.48
C CYS A 16 -28.52 18.51 11.96
N LEU A 17 -27.44 18.11 11.27
CA LEU A 17 -27.01 16.74 10.91
C LEU A 17 -27.31 16.29 9.47
N PRO A 18 -26.31 16.45 8.59
CA PRO A 18 -25.71 15.29 7.92
C PRO A 18 -24.17 15.24 7.93
N ALA A 19 -23.48 16.19 8.58
CA ALA A 19 -22.01 16.25 8.55
C ALA A 19 -21.33 15.16 9.41
N ALA A 20 -21.95 14.74 10.52
CA ALA A 20 -21.35 13.79 11.46
C ALA A 20 -21.31 12.35 10.90
N THR A 21 -22.35 11.92 10.18
CA THR A 21 -22.42 10.58 9.57
C THR A 21 -21.42 10.42 8.44
N ILE A 22 -21.27 11.43 7.57
CA ILE A 22 -20.30 11.42 6.46
C ILE A 22 -18.86 11.37 7.00
N ALA A 23 -18.58 12.07 8.11
CA ALA A 23 -17.26 12.07 8.73
C ALA A 23 -16.90 10.70 9.33
N GLN A 24 -17.86 10.06 10.00
CA GLN A 24 -17.66 8.74 10.61
C GLN A 24 -17.42 7.65 9.54
N ASP A 25 -18.23 7.61 8.49
CA ASP A 25 -18.05 6.64 7.38
C ASP A 25 -16.68 6.79 6.71
N ALA A 26 -16.19 8.04 6.55
CA ALA A 26 -14.87 8.30 6.00
C ALA A 26 -13.74 7.89 6.96
N ALA A 27 -13.93 8.02 8.28
CA ALA A 27 -12.94 7.59 9.26
C ALA A 27 -12.79 6.06 9.27
N ASP A 28 -13.92 5.33 9.30
CA ASP A 28 -13.95 3.87 9.28
C ASP A 28 -13.34 3.35 7.97
N LEU A 29 -13.68 3.96 6.84
CA LEU A 29 -13.09 3.61 5.55
C LEU A 29 -11.59 3.92 5.49
N ALA A 30 -11.12 5.04 6.04
CA ALA A 30 -9.70 5.35 6.11
C ALA A 30 -8.93 4.32 6.95
N GLN A 31 -9.54 3.86 8.05
CA GLN A 31 -8.99 2.77 8.86
C GLN A 31 -8.99 1.44 8.11
N GLU A 32 -10.03 1.11 7.36
CA GLU A 32 -10.05 -0.10 6.54
C GLU A 32 -8.94 -0.04 5.49
N LEU A 33 -8.71 1.10 4.82
CA LEU A 33 -7.62 1.25 3.85
C LEU A 33 -6.20 1.13 4.43
N ALA A 34 -6.03 1.29 5.75
CA ALA A 34 -4.76 1.03 6.42
C ALA A 34 -4.45 -0.48 6.53
N ASN A 35 -5.46 -1.34 6.34
CA ASN A 35 -5.31 -2.78 6.25
C ASN A 35 -4.89 -3.18 4.81
N PRO A 36 -3.70 -3.77 4.58
CA PRO A 36 -3.27 -4.21 3.24
C PRO A 36 -4.15 -5.33 2.64
N LEU A 37 -4.92 -6.02 3.47
CA LEU A 37 -5.95 -7.01 3.13
C LEU A 37 -7.36 -6.48 3.42
N ALA A 38 -7.56 -5.17 3.41
CA ALA A 38 -8.91 -4.60 3.41
C ALA A 38 -9.76 -5.33 2.39
N ALA A 39 -10.95 -5.77 2.80
CA ALA A 39 -11.88 -6.39 1.88
C ALA A 39 -12.52 -5.30 1.01
N ILE A 40 -11.75 -4.40 0.40
CA ILE A 40 -12.26 -3.33 -0.46
C ILE A 40 -11.59 -3.43 -1.83
N ILE A 41 -12.38 -3.28 -2.89
CA ILE A 41 -11.83 -3.14 -4.23
C ILE A 41 -11.12 -1.80 -4.28
N SER A 42 -9.80 -1.81 -4.47
CA SER A 42 -9.02 -0.58 -4.57
C SER A 42 -7.92 -0.66 -5.61
N VAL A 43 -7.59 0.50 -6.16
CA VAL A 43 -6.53 0.64 -7.18
C VAL A 43 -5.61 1.80 -6.75
N PRO A 44 -4.54 1.50 -5.99
CA PRO A 44 -3.45 2.42 -5.70
C PRO A 44 -2.55 2.63 -6.91
N PHE A 45 -2.24 3.89 -7.16
CA PHE A 45 -1.15 4.37 -8.00
C PHE A 45 -0.12 4.98 -7.07
N GLN A 46 1.03 4.33 -6.91
CA GLN A 46 2.07 4.73 -5.98
C GLN A 46 3.35 5.07 -6.75
N LEU A 47 3.77 6.32 -6.69
CA LEU A 47 5.02 6.81 -7.25
C LEU A 47 6.08 6.83 -6.15
N ASN A 48 7.20 6.15 -6.36
CA ASN A 48 8.39 6.26 -5.52
C ASN A 48 9.50 6.93 -6.33
N TYR A 49 10.22 7.85 -5.71
CA TYR A 49 11.48 8.37 -6.20
C TYR A 49 12.57 7.98 -5.20
N ASP A 50 13.61 7.33 -5.71
CA ASP A 50 14.81 6.95 -4.99
C ASP A 50 16.02 7.60 -5.68
N ASP A 51 16.99 8.05 -4.89
CA ASP A 51 18.24 8.66 -5.35
C ASP A 51 19.45 7.85 -4.88
N ASN A 52 20.65 8.29 -5.27
CA ASN A 52 21.93 7.68 -4.88
C ASN A 52 21.99 6.19 -5.21
N LEU A 53 21.49 5.80 -6.38
CA LEU A 53 21.57 4.43 -6.90
C LEU A 53 22.83 4.22 -7.72
N GLY A 54 23.17 2.94 -7.92
CA GLY A 54 24.29 2.52 -8.76
C GLY A 54 25.63 2.64 -8.05
N LEU A 55 26.67 2.08 -8.65
CA LEU A 55 28.00 2.01 -8.03
C LEU A 55 28.68 3.38 -7.83
N THR A 56 28.18 4.42 -8.49
CA THR A 56 28.69 5.80 -8.38
C THR A 56 27.84 6.68 -7.45
N ASN A 57 26.70 6.18 -6.97
CA ASN A 57 25.69 6.95 -6.23
C ASN A 57 25.20 8.20 -6.99
N GLU A 58 25.29 8.21 -8.32
CA GLU A 58 24.79 9.30 -9.18
C GLU A 58 23.44 8.94 -9.82
N GLY A 59 23.01 7.68 -9.70
CA GLY A 59 21.81 7.19 -10.33
C GLY A 59 20.54 7.55 -9.56
N ASN A 60 19.45 7.74 -10.30
CA ASN A 60 18.13 7.93 -9.72
C ASN A 60 17.13 6.96 -10.36
N ARG A 61 16.05 6.67 -9.62
CA ARG A 61 14.99 5.78 -10.07
C ARG A 61 13.63 6.29 -9.63
N THR A 62 12.75 6.47 -10.60
CA THR A 62 11.31 6.68 -10.37
C THR A 62 10.55 5.41 -10.70
N THR A 63 9.73 4.93 -9.77
CA THR A 63 8.89 3.73 -9.96
C THR A 63 7.43 4.06 -9.72
N LEU A 64 6.58 3.88 -10.73
CA LEU A 64 5.12 3.94 -10.62
C LEU A 64 4.55 2.53 -10.48
N ASN A 65 3.99 2.22 -9.32
CA ASN A 65 3.30 0.97 -9.04
C ASN A 65 1.79 1.14 -9.22
N LEU A 66 1.20 0.33 -10.10
CA LEU A 66 -0.24 0.08 -10.18
C LEU A 66 -0.56 -1.18 -9.37
N GLN A 67 -1.46 -1.09 -8.38
CA GLN A 67 -1.64 -2.14 -7.37
C GLN A 67 -3.09 -2.62 -7.17
N PRO A 68 -3.83 -3.11 -8.19
CA PRO A 68 -5.20 -3.59 -8.00
C PRO A 68 -5.30 -4.63 -6.86
N ILE A 69 -6.23 -4.38 -5.93
CA ILE A 69 -6.63 -5.27 -4.85
C ILE A 69 -8.10 -5.63 -5.04
N ILE A 70 -8.40 -6.93 -5.13
CA ILE A 70 -9.75 -7.44 -5.39
C ILE A 70 -10.07 -8.54 -4.37
N PRO A 71 -11.04 -8.31 -3.47
CA PRO A 71 -11.55 -9.33 -2.55
C PRO A 71 -12.70 -10.14 -3.16
N PHE A 72 -12.72 -11.43 -2.88
CA PHE A 72 -13.79 -12.37 -3.22
C PHE A 72 -14.28 -13.01 -1.91
N ALA A 73 -15.49 -12.68 -1.48
CA ALA A 73 -16.09 -13.27 -0.29
C ALA A 73 -16.45 -14.74 -0.55
N LEU A 74 -16.22 -15.60 0.45
CA LEU A 74 -16.59 -17.01 0.45
C LEU A 74 -17.75 -17.27 1.41
N ASP A 75 -18.56 -18.29 1.14
CA ASP A 75 -19.73 -18.65 1.96
C ASP A 75 -19.38 -19.03 3.40
N ASN A 76 -18.14 -19.45 3.66
CA ASN A 76 -17.65 -19.84 4.99
C ASN A 76 -17.18 -18.64 5.85
N GLY A 77 -17.38 -17.41 5.36
CA GLY A 77 -16.98 -16.17 6.03
C GLY A 77 -15.50 -15.81 5.88
N ALA A 78 -14.74 -16.54 5.06
CA ALA A 78 -13.41 -16.13 4.64
C ALA A 78 -13.47 -15.25 3.37
N THR A 79 -12.37 -14.58 3.05
CA THR A 79 -12.22 -13.80 1.83
C THR A 79 -10.95 -14.23 1.11
N ILE A 80 -11.03 -14.48 -0.20
CA ILE A 80 -9.84 -14.56 -1.05
C ILE A 80 -9.51 -13.16 -1.51
N ILE A 81 -8.32 -12.67 -1.21
CA ILE A 81 -7.88 -11.33 -1.60
C ILE A 81 -6.77 -11.50 -2.61
N THR A 82 -6.92 -10.92 -3.79
CA THR A 82 -5.86 -10.89 -4.81
C THR A 82 -5.24 -9.51 -4.86
N ARG A 83 -3.91 -9.44 -4.96
CA ARG A 83 -3.16 -8.21 -5.22
C ARG A 83 -2.20 -8.44 -6.38
N THR A 84 -2.17 -7.51 -7.32
CA THR A 84 -1.18 -7.52 -8.41
C THR A 84 -0.44 -6.20 -8.40
N ILE A 85 0.89 -6.22 -8.33
CA ILE A 85 1.76 -5.04 -8.37
C ILE A 85 2.41 -5.01 -9.74
N ILE A 86 2.15 -3.93 -10.49
CA ILE A 86 2.70 -3.71 -11.83
C ILE A 86 3.56 -2.44 -11.77
N PRO A 87 4.89 -2.58 -11.68
CA PRO A 87 5.80 -1.45 -11.66
C PRO A 87 6.12 -0.99 -13.08
N TYR A 88 6.07 0.33 -13.32
CA TYR A 88 6.75 0.97 -14.42
C TYR A 88 7.91 1.80 -13.87
N VAL A 89 9.11 1.54 -14.37
CA VAL A 89 10.36 2.15 -13.87
C VAL A 89 10.93 3.08 -14.92
N TRP A 90 11.43 4.22 -14.47
CA TRP A 90 12.35 5.10 -15.18
C TRP A 90 13.60 5.23 -14.32
N GLN A 91 14.77 5.01 -14.89
CA GLN A 91 16.02 5.16 -14.17
C GLN A 91 17.11 5.72 -15.06
N GLU A 92 17.96 6.54 -14.46
CA GLU A 92 19.09 7.19 -15.10
C GLU A 92 20.32 6.94 -14.23
N ASP A 93 21.46 6.66 -14.86
CA ASP A 93 22.78 6.48 -14.25
C ASP A 93 22.89 5.42 -13.12
N VAL A 94 21.85 4.61 -12.90
CA VAL A 94 21.92 3.37 -12.08
C VAL A 94 23.00 2.43 -12.64
N ILE A 95 23.04 2.31 -13.96
CA ILE A 95 24.23 1.84 -14.68
C ILE A 95 24.84 3.10 -15.33
N PRO A 96 26.10 3.46 -15.02
CA PRO A 96 26.69 4.72 -15.46
C PRO A 96 26.57 4.96 -16.97
N GLY A 97 26.06 6.14 -17.35
CA GLY A 97 25.91 6.56 -18.74
C GLY A 97 24.71 5.94 -19.46
N THR A 98 23.76 5.34 -18.74
CA THR A 98 22.57 4.70 -19.33
C THR A 98 21.28 5.30 -18.79
N SER A 99 20.25 5.26 -19.62
CA SER A 99 18.87 5.52 -19.23
C SER A 99 18.02 4.32 -19.64
N GLN A 100 17.20 3.84 -18.70
CA GLN A 100 16.35 2.67 -18.90
C GLN A 100 14.94 3.00 -18.46
N SER A 101 13.95 2.52 -19.22
CA SER A 101 12.57 2.57 -18.77
C SER A 101 11.79 1.35 -19.26
N GLY A 102 10.77 0.98 -18.51
CA GLY A 102 9.89 -0.12 -18.88
C GLY A 102 9.12 -0.67 -17.70
N PHE A 103 8.31 -1.68 -17.98
CA PHE A 103 7.65 -2.43 -16.91
C PHE A 103 8.68 -3.30 -16.19
N GLY A 104 8.78 -3.20 -14.87
CA GLY A 104 9.52 -4.17 -14.07
C GLY A 104 8.73 -5.47 -13.91
N ASP A 105 9.18 -6.34 -13.03
CA ASP A 105 8.49 -7.61 -12.77
C ASP A 105 7.12 -7.38 -12.14
N VAL A 106 6.10 -8.11 -12.63
CA VAL A 106 4.76 -8.09 -12.04
C VAL A 106 4.73 -9.07 -10.86
N LEU A 107 4.26 -8.63 -9.70
CA LEU A 107 4.09 -9.50 -8.53
C LEU A 107 2.60 -9.74 -8.28
N ALA A 108 2.12 -10.97 -8.40
CA ALA A 108 0.76 -11.33 -8.06
C ALA A 108 0.73 -12.19 -6.79
N SER A 109 -0.23 -11.90 -5.91
CA SER A 109 -0.43 -12.61 -4.66
C SER A 109 -1.91 -12.90 -4.47
N ALA A 110 -2.20 -14.00 -3.80
CA ALA A 110 -3.54 -14.31 -3.31
C ALA A 110 -3.46 -14.75 -1.86
N TRP A 111 -4.37 -14.28 -1.02
CA TRP A 111 -4.48 -14.72 0.38
C TRP A 111 -5.87 -15.28 0.63
N TYR A 112 -5.93 -16.48 1.20
CA TYR A 112 -7.09 -16.89 1.97
C TYR A 112 -7.01 -16.17 3.32
N SER A 113 -7.99 -15.31 3.60
CA SER A 113 -7.97 -14.44 4.77
C SER A 113 -9.22 -14.57 5.63
N ARG A 114 -9.03 -14.45 6.93
CA ARG A 114 -10.12 -14.43 7.92
C ARG A 114 -9.80 -13.45 9.04
N THR A 115 -10.85 -12.79 9.52
CA THR A 115 -10.81 -11.98 10.75
C THR A 115 -11.44 -12.76 11.89
N THR A 116 -10.74 -12.86 13.02
CA THR A 116 -11.25 -13.51 14.23
C THR A 116 -12.18 -12.57 15.00
N GLU A 117 -12.91 -13.10 15.99
CA GLU A 117 -13.74 -12.32 16.90
C GLU A 117 -12.94 -11.30 17.73
N THR A 118 -11.63 -11.48 17.85
CA THR A 118 -10.74 -10.56 18.56
C THR A 118 -10.18 -9.47 17.65
N ASN A 119 -10.75 -9.25 16.45
CA ASN A 119 -10.27 -8.32 15.41
C ASN A 119 -8.85 -8.61 14.89
N LEU A 120 -8.38 -9.85 15.06
CA LEU A 120 -7.12 -10.31 14.45
C LEU A 120 -7.42 -10.78 13.03
N THR A 121 -6.86 -10.13 12.03
CA THR A 121 -6.93 -10.57 10.64
C THR A 121 -5.65 -11.29 10.27
N TRP A 122 -5.78 -12.47 9.68
CA TRP A 122 -4.65 -13.20 9.11
C TRP A 122 -4.96 -13.59 7.67
N GLY A 123 -3.91 -13.78 6.88
CA GLY A 123 -4.00 -14.27 5.53
C GLY A 123 -2.78 -15.10 5.16
N VAL A 124 -2.98 -16.14 4.35
CA VAL A 124 -1.90 -16.96 3.80
C VAL A 124 -2.23 -17.34 2.37
N GLY A 125 -1.22 -17.42 1.52
CA GLY A 125 -1.40 -17.97 0.18
C GLY A 125 -0.17 -17.82 -0.71
N PRO A 126 -0.34 -18.03 -2.01
CA PRO A 126 0.77 -18.00 -2.96
C PRO A 126 1.16 -16.58 -3.36
N VAL A 127 2.42 -16.43 -3.73
CA VAL A 127 2.94 -15.27 -4.47
C VAL A 127 3.70 -15.75 -5.70
N VAL A 128 3.55 -15.04 -6.82
CA VAL A 128 4.21 -15.33 -8.09
C VAL A 128 4.73 -14.03 -8.69
N ARG A 129 5.97 -14.05 -9.16
CA ARG A 129 6.63 -12.96 -9.87
C ARG A 129 6.77 -13.32 -11.35
N PHE A 130 6.21 -12.48 -12.21
CA PHE A 130 6.18 -12.61 -13.66
C PHE A 130 7.21 -11.62 -14.24
N PRO A 131 8.25 -12.10 -14.94
CA PRO A 131 9.16 -11.20 -15.65
C PRO A 131 8.46 -10.62 -16.89
N THR A 132 8.65 -9.32 -17.10
CA THR A 132 8.17 -8.61 -18.31
C THR A 132 9.23 -8.59 -19.40
N TYR A 133 10.43 -9.07 -19.10
CA TYR A 133 11.59 -9.16 -19.99
C TYR A 133 12.11 -7.81 -20.52
N SER A 134 11.70 -6.69 -19.91
CA SER A 134 12.30 -5.38 -20.16
C SER A 134 13.70 -5.27 -19.54
N ASP A 135 14.39 -4.15 -19.79
CA ASP A 135 15.72 -3.90 -19.20
C ASP A 135 15.70 -3.58 -17.70
N VAL A 136 14.51 -3.37 -17.13
CA VAL A 136 14.28 -3.13 -15.70
C VAL A 136 13.58 -4.32 -15.02
N SER A 137 13.50 -5.46 -15.71
CA SER A 137 12.96 -6.74 -15.22
C SER A 137 14.07 -7.70 -14.85
N SER A 138 13.82 -8.61 -13.89
CA SER A 138 14.77 -9.68 -13.54
C SER A 138 14.93 -10.73 -14.65
N LYS A 139 13.99 -10.77 -15.61
CA LYS A 139 13.95 -11.79 -16.68
C LYS A 139 13.87 -13.22 -16.13
N THR A 140 13.43 -13.39 -14.88
CA THR A 140 13.32 -14.67 -14.17
C THR A 140 11.95 -14.82 -13.50
N TRP A 141 11.27 -15.93 -13.78
CA TRP A 141 10.10 -16.35 -13.03
C TRP A 141 10.47 -16.81 -11.62
N ALA A 142 9.70 -16.33 -10.64
CA ALA A 142 9.83 -16.76 -9.26
C ALA A 142 8.45 -17.01 -8.64
N ALA A 143 8.37 -17.88 -7.67
CA ALA A 143 7.14 -18.15 -6.93
C ALA A 143 7.45 -18.51 -5.48
N GLY A 144 6.45 -18.41 -4.62
CA GLY A 144 6.56 -18.89 -3.26
C GLY A 144 5.33 -18.59 -2.43
N VAL A 145 5.55 -18.33 -1.15
CA VAL A 145 4.48 -18.20 -0.15
C VAL A 145 4.46 -16.81 0.45
N THR A 146 3.27 -16.32 0.77
CA THR A 146 3.06 -15.05 1.47
C THR A 146 2.07 -15.23 2.61
N GLY A 147 2.28 -14.48 3.67
CA GLY A 147 1.38 -14.39 4.80
C GLY A 147 1.31 -12.97 5.32
N ILE A 148 0.24 -12.70 6.07
CA ILE A 148 0.06 -11.45 6.77
C ILE A 148 -0.74 -11.70 8.04
N VAL A 149 -0.41 -10.94 9.07
CA VAL A 149 -1.17 -10.86 10.31
C VAL A 149 -1.27 -9.40 10.71
N LEU A 150 -2.45 -8.96 11.13
CA LEU A 150 -2.68 -7.61 11.62
C LEU A 150 -3.84 -7.55 12.60
N GLN A 151 -3.84 -6.50 13.38
CA GLN A 151 -4.85 -6.22 14.39
C GLN A 151 -5.32 -4.78 14.24
N GLN A 152 -6.63 -4.57 14.33
CA GLN A 152 -7.23 -3.24 14.37
C GLN A 152 -7.93 -3.05 15.73
N THR A 153 -7.49 -2.05 16.49
CA THR A 153 -7.98 -1.78 17.85
C THR A 153 -8.11 -0.28 18.07
N GLY A 154 -9.34 0.20 18.22
CA GLY A 154 -9.62 1.64 18.25
C GLY A 154 -9.07 2.31 16.97
N PRO A 155 -8.35 3.44 17.06
CA PRO A 155 -7.77 4.12 15.88
C PRO A 155 -6.50 3.46 15.33
N TRP A 156 -5.97 2.42 15.99
CA TRP A 156 -4.70 1.79 15.63
C TRP A 156 -4.90 0.60 14.71
N THR A 157 -4.02 0.49 13.71
CA THR A 157 -3.84 -0.69 12.87
C THR A 157 -2.36 -1.06 12.88
N PHE A 158 -2.02 -2.30 13.20
CA PHE A 158 -0.63 -2.74 13.17
C PHE A 158 -0.54 -4.19 12.74
N GLY A 159 0.56 -4.55 12.10
CA GLY A 159 0.73 -5.89 11.57
C GLY A 159 2.04 -6.09 10.84
N MET A 160 2.13 -7.22 10.17
CA MET A 160 3.28 -7.61 9.39
C MET A 160 2.84 -8.46 8.20
N LEU A 161 3.30 -8.09 7.00
CA LEU A 161 3.22 -8.92 5.81
C LEU A 161 4.59 -9.54 5.56
N ALA A 162 4.64 -10.81 5.18
CA ALA A 162 5.86 -11.48 4.78
C ALA A 162 5.64 -12.28 3.50
N ASN A 163 6.70 -12.44 2.71
CA ASN A 163 6.73 -13.43 1.65
C ASN A 163 8.13 -13.98 1.45
N HIS A 164 8.22 -15.11 0.78
CA HIS A 164 9.48 -15.67 0.34
C HIS A 164 9.32 -16.17 -1.10
N LEU A 165 10.31 -15.87 -1.94
CA LEU A 165 10.34 -16.22 -3.36
C LEU A 165 11.54 -17.11 -3.68
N TRP A 166 11.29 -18.16 -4.46
CA TRP A 166 12.28 -19.03 -5.08
C TRP A 166 12.21 -18.92 -6.59
N ASP A 167 13.31 -19.19 -7.26
CA ASP A 167 13.33 -19.42 -8.71
C ASP A 167 12.35 -20.53 -9.12
N LEU A 168 11.62 -20.30 -10.20
CA LEU A 168 10.77 -21.31 -10.85
C LEU A 168 11.47 -21.95 -12.06
N GLU A 169 12.61 -21.41 -12.47
CA GLU A 169 13.38 -21.82 -13.63
C GLU A 169 14.68 -22.52 -13.22
N ASN A 170 15.18 -23.42 -14.09
CA ASN A 170 16.43 -24.13 -13.83
C ASN A 170 17.69 -23.30 -14.19
N ASP A 171 17.58 -22.32 -15.08
CA ASP A 171 18.67 -21.46 -15.55
C ASP A 171 18.23 -19.97 -15.52
N PRO A 172 18.05 -19.40 -14.32
CA PRO A 172 17.50 -18.06 -14.16
C PRO A 172 18.48 -16.98 -14.65
N LYS A 173 17.97 -15.96 -15.35
CA LYS A 173 18.79 -14.80 -15.78
C LYS A 173 19.27 -13.96 -14.61
N THR A 174 18.41 -13.79 -13.62
CA THR A 174 18.72 -13.23 -12.31
C THR A 174 18.24 -14.24 -11.26
N PRO A 175 19.16 -14.95 -10.58
CA PRO A 175 18.81 -15.89 -9.52
C PRO A 175 17.97 -15.23 -8.42
N THR A 176 16.99 -15.95 -7.89
CA THR A 176 16.06 -15.45 -6.89
C THR A 176 15.92 -16.44 -5.74
N ASN A 177 16.36 -15.98 -4.58
CA ASN A 177 16.00 -16.57 -3.30
C ASN A 177 15.93 -15.39 -2.32
N ALA A 178 14.73 -14.91 -2.02
CA ALA A 178 14.57 -13.66 -1.30
C ALA A 178 13.42 -13.72 -0.29
N SER A 179 13.68 -13.25 0.92
CA SER A 179 12.66 -13.05 1.96
C SER A 179 12.27 -11.58 2.02
N PHE A 180 10.98 -11.29 1.98
CA PHE A 180 10.42 -9.95 2.20
C PHE A 180 9.66 -9.90 3.53
N VAL A 181 9.84 -8.82 4.27
CA VAL A 181 9.09 -8.53 5.50
C VAL A 181 8.69 -7.06 5.56
N GLN A 182 7.42 -6.83 5.86
CA GLN A 182 6.81 -5.52 5.95
C GLN A 182 6.04 -5.37 7.26
N PRO A 183 6.71 -5.00 8.36
CA PRO A 183 6.02 -4.53 9.54
C PRO A 183 5.41 -3.14 9.27
N PHE A 184 4.22 -2.91 9.79
CA PHE A 184 3.54 -1.62 9.66
C PHE A 184 2.73 -1.28 10.90
N VAL A 185 2.62 0.02 11.16
CA VAL A 185 1.69 0.61 12.13
C VAL A 185 1.06 1.85 11.52
N ALA A 186 -0.22 2.04 11.80
CA ALA A 186 -1.00 3.17 11.35
C ALA A 186 -1.96 3.65 12.44
N TYR A 187 -2.16 4.96 12.49
CA TYR A 187 -3.13 5.63 13.36
C TYR A 187 -4.09 6.46 12.51
N SER A 188 -5.37 6.11 12.56
CA SER A 188 -6.44 6.79 11.81
C SER A 188 -7.27 7.67 12.74
N THR A 189 -7.56 8.89 12.29
CA THR A 189 -8.35 9.87 13.02
C THR A 189 -9.81 9.87 12.56
N GLU A 190 -10.72 10.39 13.40
CA GLU A 190 -12.10 10.67 13.01
C GLU A 190 -12.21 11.64 11.82
N GLY A 191 -11.17 12.46 11.62
CA GLY A 191 -11.04 13.34 10.46
C GLY A 191 -10.57 12.63 9.20
N ALA A 192 -10.53 11.28 9.15
CA ALA A 192 -10.07 10.46 8.02
C ALA A 192 -8.64 10.78 7.54
N TRP A 193 -7.80 11.27 8.46
CA TRP A 193 -6.35 11.30 8.30
C TRP A 193 -5.74 10.03 8.87
N THR A 194 -4.75 9.46 8.20
CA THR A 194 -3.99 8.31 8.68
C THR A 194 -2.51 8.62 8.67
N TYR A 195 -1.83 8.33 9.77
CA TYR A 195 -0.38 8.44 9.91
C TYR A 195 0.19 7.04 9.96
N SER A 196 1.24 6.76 9.20
CA SER A 196 1.78 5.40 9.09
C SER A 196 3.30 5.37 9.15
N LEU A 197 3.81 4.30 9.75
CA LEU A 197 5.22 3.91 9.72
C LEU A 197 5.30 2.45 9.27
N GLN A 198 6.16 2.17 8.30
CA GLN A 198 6.37 0.81 7.79
C GLN A 198 7.80 0.61 7.31
N SER A 199 8.28 -0.62 7.39
CA SER A 199 9.50 -1.04 6.69
C SER A 199 9.12 -1.94 5.53
N GLU A 200 9.78 -1.87 4.38
CA GLU A 200 9.57 -2.79 3.24
C GLU A 200 10.87 -3.55 2.98
N SER A 201 11.26 -4.39 3.93
CA SER A 201 12.60 -4.97 3.97
C SER A 201 12.71 -6.26 3.15
N THR A 202 13.82 -6.40 2.45
CA THR A 202 14.17 -7.63 1.74
C THR A 202 15.54 -8.12 2.17
N TYR A 203 15.66 -9.43 2.38
CA TYR A 203 16.93 -10.14 2.45
C TYR A 203 17.08 -11.02 1.22
N ASP A 204 18.12 -10.76 0.44
CA ASP A 204 18.49 -11.58 -0.71
C ASP A 204 19.50 -12.65 -0.25
N TRP A 205 19.11 -13.92 -0.35
CA TRP A 205 19.93 -15.06 0.06
C TRP A 205 21.00 -15.42 -0.98
N GLN A 206 20.93 -14.88 -2.20
CA GLN A 206 21.94 -15.09 -3.24
C GLN A 206 23.13 -14.17 -3.04
N THR A 207 22.88 -12.91 -2.70
CA THR A 207 23.92 -11.90 -2.45
C THR A 207 24.23 -11.70 -0.97
N GLU A 208 23.49 -12.39 -0.09
CA GLU A 208 23.56 -12.27 1.37
C GLU A 208 23.38 -10.83 1.90
N SER A 209 22.60 -10.02 1.18
CA SER A 209 22.47 -8.58 1.42
C SER A 209 21.06 -8.18 1.87
N TRP A 210 21.00 -7.19 2.75
CA TRP A 210 19.75 -6.57 3.20
C TRP A 210 19.42 -5.31 2.38
N SER A 211 18.13 -5.04 2.26
CA SER A 211 17.56 -3.80 1.76
C SER A 211 16.46 -3.37 2.74
N VAL A 212 16.63 -2.25 3.44
CA VAL A 212 15.80 -1.87 4.60
C VAL A 212 15.39 -0.39 4.51
N PRO A 213 14.28 -0.09 3.80
CA PRO A 213 13.71 1.25 3.80
C PRO A 213 12.71 1.41 4.94
N LEU A 214 12.91 2.41 5.81
CA LEU A 214 11.94 2.83 6.82
C LEU A 214 11.12 4.01 6.28
N ASN A 215 9.82 3.82 6.11
CA ASN A 215 8.93 4.79 5.47
C ASN A 215 7.93 5.36 6.49
N ALA A 216 7.85 6.67 6.56
CA ALA A 216 6.80 7.41 7.26
C ALA A 216 5.86 8.07 6.24
N SER A 217 4.56 8.05 6.49
CA SER A 217 3.60 8.70 5.59
C SER A 217 2.40 9.28 6.32
N VAL A 218 1.76 10.23 5.65
CA VAL A 218 0.45 10.76 6.01
C VAL A 218 -0.47 10.60 4.82
N SER A 219 -1.71 10.17 5.09
CA SER A 219 -2.74 10.08 4.08
C SER A 219 -4.05 10.71 4.54
N LYS A 220 -4.87 11.06 3.56
CA LYS A 220 -6.17 11.66 3.74
C LYS A 220 -7.16 11.01 2.79
N LEU A 221 -8.18 10.38 3.37
CA LEU A 221 -9.35 9.96 2.61
C LEU A 221 -10.29 11.16 2.42
N ALA A 222 -10.63 11.42 1.16
CA ALA A 222 -11.60 12.42 0.76
C ALA A 222 -12.65 11.81 -0.16
N VAL A 223 -13.88 12.33 -0.12
CA VAL A 223 -14.95 11.93 -1.04
C VAL A 223 -15.07 12.99 -2.12
N ILE A 224 -14.74 12.63 -3.36
CA ILE A 224 -14.77 13.52 -4.52
C ILE A 224 -15.82 12.99 -5.51
N GLY A 225 -16.87 13.77 -5.76
CA GLY A 225 -17.97 13.35 -6.64
C GLY A 225 -18.65 12.06 -6.19
N GLY A 226 -18.76 11.83 -4.86
CA GLY A 226 -19.33 10.61 -4.28
C GLY A 226 -18.42 9.39 -4.31
N LYS A 227 -17.18 9.52 -4.78
CA LYS A 227 -16.19 8.42 -4.80
C LYS A 227 -15.11 8.67 -3.75
N PRO A 228 -14.82 7.71 -2.85
CA PRO A 228 -13.71 7.84 -1.92
C PRO A 228 -12.37 7.73 -2.65
N VAL A 229 -11.49 8.69 -2.40
CA VAL A 229 -10.13 8.75 -2.94
C VAL A 229 -9.18 9.05 -1.80
N ASN A 230 -8.18 8.19 -1.61
CA ASN A 230 -7.16 8.33 -0.59
C ASN A 230 -5.89 8.90 -1.21
N PHE A 231 -5.41 10.03 -0.67
CA PHE A 231 -4.17 10.68 -1.09
C PHE A 231 -3.12 10.49 -0.01
N GLN A 232 -1.92 10.07 -0.38
CA GLN A 232 -0.82 9.84 0.55
C GLN A 232 0.45 10.55 0.07
N LEU A 233 1.14 11.12 1.05
CA LEU A 233 2.50 11.65 0.93
C LEU A 233 3.38 10.92 1.95
N GLY A 234 4.54 10.46 1.52
CA GLY A 234 5.49 9.77 2.38
C GLY A 234 6.94 10.12 2.08
N VAL A 235 7.77 9.90 3.08
CA VAL A 235 9.23 9.93 2.99
C VAL A 235 9.76 8.64 3.60
N GLY A 236 10.84 8.12 3.05
CA GLY A 236 11.54 6.96 3.60
C GLY A 236 13.02 7.21 3.71
N ASN A 237 13.67 6.51 4.64
CA ASN A 237 15.12 6.49 4.72
C ASN A 237 15.63 5.05 4.58
N TRP A 238 16.65 4.86 3.75
CA TRP A 238 17.34 3.60 3.56
C TRP A 238 18.33 3.38 4.70
N LEU A 239 17.98 2.47 5.62
CA LEU A 239 18.82 2.13 6.77
C LEU A 239 19.95 1.17 6.40
N GLU A 240 19.70 0.35 5.37
CA GLU A 240 20.63 -0.62 4.82
C GLU A 240 20.26 -0.83 3.35
N SER A 241 21.27 -0.95 2.49
CA SER A 241 21.08 -1.16 1.06
C SER A 241 22.13 -2.12 0.50
N PRO A 242 21.77 -2.95 -0.50
CA PRO A 242 22.74 -3.76 -1.20
C PRO A 242 23.71 -2.86 -1.99
N GLU A 243 24.83 -3.42 -2.44
CA GLU A 243 25.78 -2.69 -3.29
C GLU A 243 25.09 -2.13 -4.54
N GLY A 244 25.22 -0.81 -4.76
CA GLY A 244 24.56 -0.10 -5.85
C GLY A 244 23.04 0.05 -5.69
N GLY A 245 22.49 -0.31 -4.54
CA GLY A 245 21.11 -0.01 -4.15
C GLY A 245 20.92 1.47 -3.83
N PRO A 246 19.66 1.91 -3.67
CA PRO A 246 19.34 3.28 -3.28
C PRO A 246 19.81 3.61 -1.86
N GLU A 247 20.27 4.82 -1.64
CA GLU A 247 20.73 5.30 -0.33
C GLU A 247 19.96 6.55 0.11
N ASP A 248 20.11 6.93 1.37
CA ASP A 248 19.49 8.11 1.97
C ASP A 248 17.96 8.13 1.88
N TRP A 249 17.36 8.96 1.02
CA TRP A 249 15.95 9.32 1.08
C TRP A 249 15.15 8.76 -0.10
N ARG A 250 13.95 8.27 0.22
CA ARG A 250 12.88 7.94 -0.70
C ARG A 250 11.76 8.95 -0.55
N PHE A 251 11.17 9.39 -1.66
CA PHE A 251 9.92 10.14 -1.66
C PHE A 251 8.79 9.29 -2.23
N ARG A 252 7.61 9.35 -1.61
CA ARG A 252 6.43 8.58 -2.02
C ARG A 252 5.21 9.46 -2.18
N LEU A 253 4.55 9.33 -3.31
CA LEU A 253 3.22 9.86 -3.56
C LEU A 253 2.28 8.71 -3.90
N GLN A 254 1.07 8.73 -3.39
CA GLN A 254 0.07 7.74 -3.78
C GLN A 254 -1.32 8.35 -3.89
N VAL A 255 -2.05 7.90 -4.91
CA VAL A 255 -3.49 8.10 -5.05
C VAL A 255 -4.13 6.73 -5.14
N GLN A 256 -5.10 6.46 -4.27
CA GLN A 256 -5.81 5.18 -4.24
C GLN A 256 -7.30 5.43 -4.43
N PHE A 257 -7.83 4.85 -5.51
CA PHE A 257 -9.25 4.86 -5.80
C PHE A 257 -9.92 3.69 -5.10
N VAL A 258 -11.02 3.97 -4.43
CA VAL A 258 -11.79 2.98 -3.68
C VAL A 258 -13.11 2.76 -4.39
N PHE A 259 -13.46 1.50 -4.61
CA PHE A 259 -14.68 1.10 -5.29
C PHE A 259 -15.58 0.35 -4.31
N PRO A 260 -16.89 0.65 -4.29
CA PRO A 260 -17.83 -0.10 -3.46
C PRO A 260 -17.83 -1.58 -3.87
N LYS A 261 -18.07 -2.45 -2.89
CA LYS A 261 -18.45 -3.84 -3.17
C LYS A 261 -19.71 -3.82 -4.03
N GLY A 262 -19.70 -4.57 -5.13
CA GLY A 262 -20.88 -4.77 -5.97
C GLY A 262 -21.98 -5.55 -5.28
#